data_AF-A0A0P0WQP5-F1
#
_entry.id   AF-A0A0P0WQP5-F1
#
_cell.length_a   1.000
_cell.length_b   1.000
_cell.length_c   1.000
_cell.angle_alpha   90.00
_cell.angle_beta   90.00
_cell.angle_gamma   90.00
#
_symmetry.space_group_name_H-M   'P 1'
#
loop_
_entity.id
_entity.type
_entity.pdbx_description
1 polymer ?
#
loop_
_entity_poly.entity_id
_entity_poly.type
_entity_poly.pdbx_seq_one_letter_code
_entity_poly.pdbx_strand_id
1 'polypeptide(L)'
;MPPPPPATSPAPAAIRLGAPHPYLRTHGTKVARLHLLDWIVLALLVAIDAGLNLIEPFHRFVGEDMMISLRYPLKRNTVPIWAVPVRLHLPPFLDFRKKKTVPDSAMFQFWLLFSVLITAVLTDAIKDGVGRPRPNFFWRCFPDGIPKYNNITRGVICHGDKSVIKEGHKSFPSGHTSWSFAGLGFLSWYLAGKIKAFDRGGHVAKLCIVVLPLLIAAMVGVSRVDDYWHHWQDVFTGGILGRFA
;
A
#
# COMPACT_ATOMS: atom_id res chain seq x y z
N MET A 1 -11.91 -73.11 -1.66
CA MET A 1 -11.58 -72.17 -2.74
C MET A 1 -11.22 -70.84 -2.10
N PRO A 2 -10.01 -70.29 -2.33
CA PRO A 2 -9.66 -68.98 -1.80
C PRO A 2 -10.46 -67.87 -2.51
N PRO A 3 -10.80 -66.79 -1.81
CA PRO A 3 -11.59 -65.70 -2.37
C PRO A 3 -10.83 -64.96 -3.49
N PRO A 4 -11.55 -64.46 -4.50
CA PRO A 4 -10.94 -63.75 -5.63
C PRO A 4 -10.27 -62.44 -5.18
N PRO A 5 -9.15 -62.06 -5.82
CA PRO A 5 -8.41 -60.85 -5.49
C PRO A 5 -9.25 -59.59 -5.76
N PRO A 6 -9.06 -58.52 -4.94
CA PRO A 6 -9.82 -57.28 -5.08
C PRO A 6 -9.55 -56.59 -6.41
N ALA A 7 -10.62 -56.10 -7.04
CA ALA A 7 -10.59 -55.39 -8.30
C ALA A 7 -9.71 -54.14 -8.20
N THR A 8 -8.66 -54.09 -9.00
CA THR A 8 -7.81 -52.90 -9.17
C THR A 8 -8.63 -51.82 -9.88
N SER A 9 -8.84 -50.69 -9.19
CA SER A 9 -9.48 -49.53 -9.80
C SER A 9 -8.56 -48.97 -10.91
N PRO A 10 -9.11 -48.66 -12.10
CA PRO A 10 -8.31 -48.16 -13.20
C PRO A 10 -7.72 -46.79 -12.84
N ALA A 11 -6.43 -46.63 -13.15
CA ALA A 11 -5.72 -45.37 -12.97
C ALA A 11 -6.48 -44.22 -13.68
N PRO A 12 -6.61 -43.04 -13.04
CA PRO A 12 -7.35 -41.93 -13.61
C PRO A 12 -6.73 -41.53 -14.95
N ALA A 13 -7.59 -41.46 -15.97
CA ALA A 13 -7.21 -41.12 -17.33
C ALA A 13 -6.42 -39.79 -17.34
N ALA A 14 -5.20 -39.83 -17.90
CA ALA A 14 -4.38 -38.66 -18.10
C ALA A 14 -5.18 -37.63 -18.91
N ILE A 15 -5.37 -36.45 -18.33
CA ILE A 15 -6.02 -35.30 -18.98
C ILE A 15 -5.19 -34.99 -20.23
N ARG A 16 -5.71 -35.39 -21.40
CA ARG A 16 -5.16 -34.96 -22.69
C ARG A 16 -5.46 -33.48 -22.82
N LEU A 17 -4.47 -32.65 -22.52
CA LEU A 17 -4.47 -31.24 -22.92
C LEU A 17 -4.57 -31.21 -24.45
N GLY A 18 -5.80 -31.10 -24.95
CA GLY A 18 -6.07 -30.91 -26.37
C GLY A 18 -5.27 -29.73 -26.91
N ALA A 19 -4.92 -29.79 -28.19
CA ALA A 19 -4.18 -28.74 -28.87
C ALA A 19 -4.78 -27.36 -28.54
N PRO A 20 -3.94 -26.34 -28.26
CA PRO A 20 -4.43 -25.04 -27.81
C PRO A 20 -5.46 -24.52 -28.81
N HIS A 21 -6.69 -24.32 -28.33
CA HIS A 21 -7.78 -23.78 -29.14
C HIS A 21 -7.28 -22.54 -29.90
N PRO A 22 -7.52 -22.44 -31.22
CA PRO A 22 -7.06 -21.32 -32.06
C PRO A 22 -7.77 -19.99 -31.75
N TYR A 23 -8.38 -19.86 -30.57
CA TYR A 23 -9.08 -18.67 -30.08
C TYR A 23 -8.16 -17.44 -29.94
N LEU A 24 -6.84 -17.63 -29.92
CA LEU A 24 -5.86 -16.55 -29.75
C LEU A 24 -5.63 -15.69 -31.01
N ARG A 25 -6.05 -16.11 -32.21
CA ARG A 25 -5.66 -15.41 -33.46
C ARG A 25 -6.54 -14.22 -33.84
N THR A 26 -7.82 -14.21 -33.50
CA THR A 26 -8.76 -13.12 -33.84
C THR A 26 -8.94 -12.09 -32.72
N HIS A 27 -8.53 -12.40 -31.50
CA HIS A 27 -8.73 -11.52 -30.35
C HIS A 27 -7.58 -10.51 -30.11
N GLY A 28 -6.50 -10.56 -30.89
CA GLY A 28 -5.28 -9.77 -30.66
C GLY A 28 -5.52 -8.26 -30.53
N THR A 29 -6.37 -7.67 -31.38
CA THR A 29 -6.70 -6.24 -31.30
C THR A 29 -7.52 -5.89 -30.06
N LYS A 30 -8.45 -6.76 -29.65
CA LYS A 30 -9.22 -6.61 -28.41
C LYS A 30 -8.31 -6.75 -27.19
N VAL A 31 -7.43 -7.75 -27.15
CA VAL A 31 -6.44 -7.93 -26.08
C VAL A 31 -5.48 -6.74 -26.00
N ALA A 32 -4.96 -6.26 -27.14
CA ALA A 32 -4.09 -5.09 -27.19
C ALA A 32 -4.83 -3.82 -26.73
N ARG A 33 -6.10 -3.63 -27.12
CA ARG A 33 -6.91 -2.50 -26.68
C ARG A 33 -7.23 -2.55 -25.19
N LEU A 34 -7.46 -3.75 -24.63
CA LEU A 34 -7.66 -3.94 -23.20
C LEU A 34 -6.40 -3.55 -22.42
N HIS A 35 -5.24 -4.08 -22.82
CA HIS A 35 -3.98 -3.68 -22.18
C HIS A 35 -3.66 -2.20 -22.34
N LEU A 36 -3.97 -1.59 -23.49
CA LEU A 36 -3.82 -0.15 -23.68
C LEU A 36 -4.68 0.64 -22.70
N LEU A 37 -5.95 0.23 -22.48
CA LEU A 37 -6.82 0.86 -21.50
C LEU A 37 -6.22 0.76 -20.10
N ASP A 38 -5.68 -0.39 -19.71
CA ASP A 38 -5.07 -0.59 -18.41
C ASP A 38 -3.88 0.37 -18.18
N TRP A 39 -3.03 0.56 -19.20
CA TRP A 39 -1.93 1.54 -19.15
C TRP A 39 -2.41 2.99 -19.08
N ILE A 40 -3.50 3.33 -19.78
CA ILE A 40 -4.11 4.67 -19.69
C ILE A 40 -4.63 4.92 -18.28
N VAL A 41 -5.34 3.95 -17.68
CA VAL A 41 -5.83 4.08 -16.29
C VAL A 41 -4.66 4.26 -15.33
N LEU A 42 -3.58 3.50 -15.53
CA LEU A 42 -2.39 3.61 -14.69
C LEU A 42 -1.74 5.00 -14.79
N ALA A 43 -1.60 5.54 -16.00
CA ALA A 43 -1.09 6.89 -16.21
C ALA A 43 -2.01 7.96 -15.59
N LEU A 44 -3.33 7.78 -15.67
CA LEU A 44 -4.30 8.66 -15.04
C LEU A 44 -4.19 8.62 -13.51
N LEU A 45 -4.04 7.44 -12.90
CA LEU A 45 -3.85 7.33 -11.46
C LEU A 45 -2.59 8.06 -10.99
N VAL A 46 -1.47 7.93 -11.72
CA VAL A 46 -0.22 8.68 -11.43
C VAL A 46 -0.45 10.19 -11.56
N ALA A 47 -1.15 10.64 -12.60
CA ALA A 47 -1.44 12.06 -12.80
C ALA A 47 -2.34 12.63 -11.71
N ILE A 48 -3.36 11.87 -11.28
CA ILE A 48 -4.26 12.26 -10.19
C ILE A 48 -3.49 12.35 -8.86
N ASP A 49 -2.68 11.34 -8.54
CA ASP A 49 -1.87 11.33 -7.31
C ASP A 49 -0.87 12.49 -7.26
N ALA A 50 -0.19 12.78 -8.38
CA ALA A 50 0.67 13.95 -8.50
C ALA A 50 -0.12 15.26 -8.33
N GLY A 51 -1.31 15.35 -8.93
CA GLY A 51 -2.22 16.49 -8.77
C GLY A 51 -2.66 16.72 -7.32
N LEU A 52 -3.07 15.67 -6.62
CA LEU A 52 -3.45 15.71 -5.20
C LEU A 52 -2.29 16.21 -4.32
N ASN A 53 -1.07 15.76 -4.58
CA ASN A 53 0.10 16.24 -3.84
C ASN A 53 0.39 17.75 -4.04
N LEU A 54 0.01 18.33 -5.17
CA LEU A 54 0.12 19.77 -5.43
C LEU A 54 -0.97 20.59 -4.73
N ILE A 55 -2.15 20.02 -4.51
CA ILE A 55 -3.29 20.69 -3.87
C ILE A 55 -2.96 21.03 -2.40
N GLU A 56 -3.41 22.21 -1.96
CA GLU A 56 -3.36 22.61 -0.56
C GLU A 56 -4.46 21.85 0.21
N PRO A 57 -4.11 21.10 1.27
CA PRO A 57 -5.10 20.39 2.06
C PRO A 57 -6.02 21.37 2.80
N PHE A 58 -7.19 20.91 3.22
CA PHE A 58 -8.02 21.64 4.18
C PHE A 58 -7.19 21.95 5.44
N HIS A 59 -7.17 23.22 5.88
CA HIS A 59 -6.51 23.58 7.13
C HIS A 59 -7.49 23.44 8.29
N ARG A 60 -7.57 22.23 8.85
CA ARG A 60 -8.35 22.00 10.06
C ARG A 60 -7.88 22.95 11.16
N PHE A 61 -8.83 23.64 11.80
CA PHE A 61 -8.55 24.57 12.88
C PHE A 61 -7.70 23.92 13.99
N VAL A 62 -6.63 24.62 14.39
CA VAL A 62 -5.75 24.24 15.51
C VAL A 62 -5.78 25.38 16.52
N GLY A 63 -6.32 25.10 17.71
CA GLY A 63 -6.33 26.02 18.84
C GLY A 63 -5.04 25.97 19.67
N GLU A 64 -4.82 27.00 20.47
CA GLU A 64 -3.73 27.10 21.45
C GLU A 64 -3.71 25.91 22.43
N ASP A 65 -4.88 25.49 22.92
CA ASP A 65 -5.06 24.36 23.84
C ASP A 65 -4.68 23.01 23.23
N MET A 66 -4.95 22.81 21.94
CA MET A 66 -4.55 21.60 21.21
C MET A 66 -3.03 21.48 21.07
N MET A 67 -2.32 22.60 21.09
CA MET A 67 -0.90 22.67 20.76
C MET A 67 -0.01 21.87 21.73
N ILE A 68 -0.45 21.73 22.98
CA ILE A 68 0.24 20.92 24.00
C ILE A 68 0.38 19.46 23.51
N SER A 69 -0.65 18.93 22.84
CA SER A 69 -0.66 17.56 22.29
C SER A 69 0.07 17.41 20.96
N LEU A 70 0.41 18.53 20.30
CA LEU A 70 1.05 18.58 18.97
C LEU A 70 2.52 19.04 19.04
N ARG A 71 3.14 18.93 20.23
CA ARG A 71 4.49 19.40 20.53
C ARG A 71 5.56 18.30 20.52
N TYR A 72 5.25 17.12 19.97
CA TYR A 72 6.23 16.04 19.84
C TYR A 72 7.42 16.46 18.96
N PRO A 73 8.64 15.94 19.21
CA PRO A 73 9.83 16.35 18.48
C PRO A 73 9.74 15.97 17.00
N LEU A 74 10.21 16.86 16.13
CA LEU A 74 10.31 16.61 14.69
C LEU A 74 11.48 15.68 14.38
N LYS A 75 11.22 14.36 14.34
CA LYS A 75 12.21 13.34 13.98
C LYS A 75 12.29 13.10 12.47
N ARG A 76 13.41 12.55 12.02
CA ARG A 76 13.56 12.02 10.65
C ARG A 76 12.74 10.74 10.50
N ASN A 77 12.44 10.35 9.25
CA ASN A 77 11.74 9.10 8.97
C ASN A 77 12.71 7.91 9.10
N THR A 78 12.37 6.96 9.98
CA THR A 78 13.05 5.66 10.09
C THR A 78 12.91 4.85 8.79
N VAL A 79 11.72 4.85 8.19
CA VAL A 79 11.46 4.25 6.87
C VAL A 79 11.20 5.38 5.88
N PRO A 80 12.12 5.69 4.95
CA PRO A 80 11.89 6.73 3.98
C PRO A 80 10.82 6.28 2.96
N ILE A 81 10.09 7.24 2.37
CA ILE A 81 8.95 6.91 1.49
C ILE A 81 9.36 6.09 0.26
N TRP A 82 10.57 6.33 -0.27
CA TRP A 82 11.13 5.58 -1.39
C TRP A 82 11.42 4.11 -1.06
N ALA A 83 11.59 3.75 0.21
CA ALA A 83 11.87 2.37 0.60
C ALA A 83 10.66 1.45 0.38
N VAL A 84 9.44 2.00 0.36
CA VAL A 84 8.21 1.22 0.16
C VAL A 84 8.14 0.68 -1.28
N PRO A 85 8.16 1.51 -2.35
CA PRO A 85 8.18 1.00 -3.72
C PRO A 85 9.36 0.05 -4.01
N VAL A 86 10.56 0.39 -3.53
CA VAL A 86 11.75 -0.44 -3.74
C VAL A 86 11.56 -1.84 -3.17
N ARG A 87 11.00 -1.96 -1.96
CA ARG A 87 10.76 -3.26 -1.31
C ARG A 87 9.64 -4.06 -1.98
N LEU A 88 8.69 -3.40 -2.62
CA LEU A 88 7.58 -4.02 -3.33
C LEU A 88 7.99 -4.60 -4.68
N HIS A 89 8.84 -3.88 -5.42
CA HIS A 89 9.24 -4.30 -6.76
C HIS A 89 10.43 -5.28 -6.77
N LEU A 90 11.23 -5.35 -5.69
CA LEU A 90 12.39 -6.24 -5.61
C LEU A 90 12.06 -7.75 -5.63
N PRO A 91 11.11 -8.28 -4.84
CA PRO A 91 10.79 -9.71 -4.82
C PRO A 91 10.37 -10.31 -6.18
N PRO A 92 9.47 -9.69 -6.97
CA PRO A 92 9.12 -10.22 -8.29
C PRO A 92 10.27 -10.08 -9.30
N PHE A 93 11.09 -9.03 -9.21
CA PHE A 93 12.25 -8.86 -10.09
C PHE A 93 13.27 -10.00 -9.96
N LEU A 94 13.38 -10.59 -8.76
CA LEU A 94 14.20 -11.78 -8.53
C LEU A 94 13.59 -13.04 -9.17
N ASP A 95 12.26 -13.16 -9.22
CA ASP A 95 11.55 -14.30 -9.84
C ASP A 95 11.54 -14.22 -11.38
N PHE A 96 11.55 -13.01 -11.96
CA PHE A 96 11.68 -12.79 -13.41
C PHE A 96 12.89 -13.49 -14.05
N ARG A 97 13.92 -13.83 -13.26
CA ARG A 97 15.07 -14.61 -13.73
C ARG A 97 14.69 -16.02 -14.18
N LYS A 98 13.55 -16.56 -13.73
CA LYS A 98 13.06 -17.88 -14.13
C LYS A 98 12.09 -17.70 -15.30
N LYS A 99 12.53 -18.05 -16.53
CA LYS A 99 11.71 -17.91 -17.77
C LYS A 99 10.27 -18.46 -17.65
N LYS A 100 10.07 -19.53 -16.86
CA LYS A 100 8.74 -20.15 -16.65
C LYS A 100 7.78 -19.28 -15.83
N THR A 101 8.27 -18.35 -14.99
CA THR A 101 7.45 -17.48 -14.14
C THR A 101 7.29 -16.06 -14.70
N VAL A 102 7.95 -15.72 -15.82
CA VAL A 102 7.95 -14.36 -16.41
C VAL A 102 6.55 -13.80 -16.71
N PRO A 103 5.61 -14.53 -17.33
CA PRO A 103 4.26 -14.00 -17.57
C PRO A 103 3.52 -13.72 -16.26
N ASP A 104 3.65 -14.63 -15.28
CA ASP A 104 3.01 -14.51 -13.98
C ASP A 104 3.59 -13.34 -13.17
N SER A 105 4.92 -13.15 -13.21
CA SER A 105 5.59 -12.08 -12.48
C SER A 105 5.33 -10.70 -13.08
N ALA A 106 5.23 -10.60 -14.42
CA ALA A 106 4.86 -9.35 -15.09
C ALA A 106 3.43 -8.94 -14.79
N MET A 107 2.50 -9.89 -14.88
CA MET A 107 1.12 -9.65 -14.49
C MET A 107 1.04 -9.23 -13.02
N PHE A 108 1.69 -9.97 -12.10
CA PHE A 108 1.74 -9.61 -10.67
C PHE A 108 2.26 -8.19 -10.45
N GLN A 109 3.34 -7.80 -11.12
CA GLN A 109 3.91 -6.46 -11.01
C GLN A 109 2.93 -5.37 -11.46
N PHE A 110 2.18 -5.64 -12.53
CA PHE A 110 1.16 -4.72 -13.03
C PHE A 110 0.01 -4.53 -12.01
N TRP A 111 -0.55 -5.62 -11.48
CA TRP A 111 -1.60 -5.56 -10.46
C TRP A 111 -1.12 -4.95 -9.15
N LEU A 112 0.12 -5.21 -8.76
CA LEU A 112 0.76 -4.60 -7.59
C LEU A 112 0.83 -3.08 -7.72
N LEU A 113 1.26 -2.59 -8.89
CA LEU A 113 1.32 -1.15 -9.16
C LEU A 113 -0.09 -0.52 -9.11
N PHE A 114 -1.08 -1.22 -9.64
CA PHE A 114 -2.48 -0.77 -9.60
C PHE A 114 -3.02 -0.65 -8.16
N SER A 115 -2.82 -1.68 -7.32
CA SER A 115 -3.24 -1.66 -5.92
C SER A 115 -2.59 -0.51 -5.13
N VAL A 116 -1.28 -0.29 -5.33
CA VAL A 116 -0.56 0.81 -4.67
C VAL A 116 -1.05 2.17 -5.16
N LEU A 117 -1.26 2.37 -6.46
CA LEU A 117 -1.68 3.65 -7.02
C LEU A 117 -3.12 4.02 -6.65
N ILE A 118 -4.06 3.07 -6.66
CA ILE A 118 -5.42 3.32 -6.16
C ILE A 118 -5.36 3.73 -4.69
N THR A 119 -4.59 2.99 -3.89
CA THR A 119 -4.41 3.31 -2.48
C THR A 119 -3.80 4.69 -2.28
N ALA A 120 -2.85 5.11 -3.13
CA ALA A 120 -2.22 6.42 -3.09
C ALA A 120 -3.23 7.54 -3.36
N VAL A 121 -3.99 7.44 -4.46
CA VAL A 121 -5.05 8.39 -4.80
C VAL A 121 -6.08 8.52 -3.68
N LEU A 122 -6.56 7.40 -3.14
CA LEU A 122 -7.52 7.42 -2.03
C LEU A 122 -6.91 8.04 -0.77
N THR A 123 -5.66 7.70 -0.44
CA THR A 123 -4.98 8.20 0.76
C THR A 123 -4.80 9.72 0.68
N ASP A 124 -4.30 10.23 -0.44
CA ASP A 124 -4.00 11.65 -0.57
C ASP A 124 -5.26 12.49 -0.75
N ALA A 125 -6.29 11.98 -1.43
CA ALA A 125 -7.61 12.62 -1.45
C ALA A 125 -8.22 12.76 -0.05
N ILE A 126 -8.11 11.72 0.80
CA ILE A 126 -8.61 11.78 2.18
C ILE A 126 -7.76 12.74 3.02
N LYS A 127 -6.42 12.75 2.88
CA LYS A 127 -5.55 13.69 3.60
C LYS A 127 -5.90 15.13 3.29
N ASP A 128 -6.12 15.43 2.01
CA ASP A 128 -6.49 16.78 1.57
C ASP A 128 -7.86 17.20 2.07
N GLY A 129 -8.82 16.27 2.14
CA GLY A 129 -10.15 16.55 2.70
C GLY A 129 -10.17 16.68 4.22
N VAL A 130 -9.36 15.91 4.95
CA VAL A 130 -9.40 15.86 6.42
C VAL A 130 -8.52 16.92 7.08
N GLY A 131 -7.33 17.20 6.54
CA GLY A 131 -6.51 18.30 7.03
C GLY A 131 -5.94 18.14 8.45
N ARG A 132 -5.91 16.90 8.98
CA ARG A 132 -5.53 16.65 10.38
C ARG A 132 -4.05 17.02 10.62
N PRO A 133 -3.76 17.85 11.64
CA PRO A 133 -2.38 18.19 11.99
C PRO A 133 -1.62 16.96 12.49
N ARG A 134 -0.32 16.86 12.17
CA ARG A 134 0.59 15.82 12.65
C ARG A 134 0.95 16.02 14.13
N PRO A 135 1.38 14.96 14.86
CA PRO A 135 1.81 15.09 16.27
C PRO A 135 2.96 16.08 16.51
N ASN A 136 3.73 16.40 15.47
CA ASN A 136 4.86 17.35 15.50
C ASN A 136 4.53 18.73 14.90
N PHE A 137 3.25 19.09 14.80
CA PHE A 137 2.80 20.30 14.13
C PHE A 137 3.35 21.60 14.75
N PHE A 138 3.56 21.66 16.07
CA PHE A 138 4.13 22.84 16.75
C PHE A 138 5.42 23.32 16.09
N TRP A 139 6.37 22.41 15.89
CA TRP A 139 7.70 22.74 15.35
C TRP A 139 7.67 23.06 13.85
N ARG A 140 6.61 22.65 13.14
CA ARG A 140 6.37 23.03 11.74
C ARG A 140 5.80 24.44 11.64
N CYS A 141 4.92 24.80 12.58
CA CYS A 141 4.24 26.10 12.64
C CYS A 141 5.14 27.21 13.21
N PHE A 142 5.89 26.90 14.28
CA PHE A 142 6.77 27.82 15.02
C PHE A 142 8.20 27.26 15.08
N PRO A 143 9.01 27.37 14.01
CA PRO A 143 10.35 26.81 13.97
C PRO A 143 11.33 27.48 14.97
N ASP A 144 11.04 28.71 15.38
CA ASP A 144 11.74 29.45 16.43
C ASP A 144 11.28 29.09 17.85
N GLY A 145 10.23 28.27 17.98
CA GLY A 145 9.63 27.89 19.26
C GLY A 145 8.80 28.98 19.94
N ILE A 146 8.53 30.11 19.26
CA ILE A 146 7.75 31.23 19.81
C ILE A 146 6.31 31.13 19.27
N PRO A 147 5.33 30.72 20.07
CA PRO A 147 3.96 30.56 19.61
C PRO A 147 3.29 31.92 19.37
N LYS A 148 2.45 31.98 18.32
CA LYS A 148 1.59 33.12 17.99
C LYS A 148 0.17 32.64 17.75
N TYR A 149 -0.79 33.33 18.38
CA TYR A 149 -2.20 32.99 18.30
C TYR A 149 -3.05 34.21 17.97
N ASN A 150 -4.18 33.99 17.31
CA ASN A 150 -5.19 35.00 17.13
C ASN A 150 -5.82 35.38 18.48
N ASN A 151 -5.95 36.68 18.75
CA ASN A 151 -6.46 37.18 20.04
C ASN A 151 -7.90 36.75 20.36
N ILE A 152 -8.73 36.52 19.33
CA ILE A 152 -10.16 36.19 19.47
C ILE A 152 -10.36 34.69 19.37
N THR A 153 -10.00 34.09 18.23
CA THR A 153 -10.27 32.67 17.97
C THR A 153 -9.29 31.74 18.69
N ARG A 154 -8.16 32.26 19.19
CA ARG A 154 -7.04 31.46 19.72
C ARG A 154 -6.49 30.43 18.72
N GLY A 155 -6.77 30.64 17.43
CA GLY A 155 -6.20 29.86 16.34
C GLY A 155 -4.73 30.20 16.11
N VAL A 156 -3.96 29.20 15.70
CA VAL A 156 -2.53 29.35 15.39
C VAL A 156 -2.28 30.34 14.25
N ILE A 157 -1.21 31.13 14.37
CA ILE A 157 -0.70 32.00 13.30
C ILE A 157 0.71 31.52 12.96
N CYS A 158 0.81 30.53 12.07
CA CYS A 158 2.09 29.94 11.71
C CYS A 158 2.96 30.91 10.90
N HIS A 159 4.26 30.91 11.18
CA HIS A 159 5.27 31.69 10.45
C HIS A 159 6.46 30.84 9.97
N GLY A 160 6.33 29.52 10.04
CA GLY A 160 7.27 28.59 9.43
C GLY A 160 7.17 28.51 7.90
N ASP A 161 7.95 27.59 7.33
CA ASP A 161 7.94 27.32 5.89
C ASP A 161 6.57 26.77 5.44
N LYS A 162 5.99 27.37 4.39
CA LYS A 162 4.66 27.01 3.90
C LYS A 162 4.56 25.55 3.48
N SER A 163 5.59 24.99 2.84
CA SER A 163 5.59 23.58 2.40
C SER A 163 5.65 22.61 3.58
N VAL A 164 6.38 22.99 4.64
CA VAL A 164 6.50 22.19 5.87
C VAL A 164 5.19 22.23 6.68
N ILE A 165 4.51 23.38 6.70
CA ILE A 165 3.19 23.56 7.32
C ILE A 165 2.12 22.77 6.56
N LYS A 166 2.12 22.88 5.22
CA LYS A 166 1.24 22.10 4.32
C LYS A 166 1.34 20.60 4.64
N GLU A 167 2.56 20.06 4.68
CA GLU A 167 2.80 18.66 5.03
C GLU A 167 2.39 18.33 6.47
N GLY A 168 2.44 19.33 7.36
CA GLY A 168 1.96 19.25 8.73
C GLY A 168 0.45 18.97 8.85
N HIS A 169 -0.36 19.38 7.87
CA HIS A 169 -1.81 19.13 7.82
C HIS A 169 -2.19 17.80 7.14
N LYS A 170 -1.22 17.00 6.69
CA LYS A 170 -1.45 15.72 6.00
C LYS A 170 -1.19 14.52 6.91
N SER A 171 -1.82 14.49 8.10
CA SER A 171 -1.64 13.38 9.06
C SER A 171 -2.53 12.17 8.77
N PHE A 172 -3.80 12.34 8.40
CA PHE A 172 -4.75 11.22 8.34
C PHE A 172 -5.19 10.91 6.90
N PRO A 173 -5.15 9.64 6.43
CA PRO A 173 -4.47 8.48 7.04
C PRO A 173 -2.95 8.46 6.74
N SER A 174 -2.23 7.50 7.31
CA SER A 174 -0.79 7.31 7.07
C SER A 174 -0.51 6.75 5.67
N GLY A 175 0.20 7.53 4.83
CA GLY A 175 0.60 7.13 3.48
C GLY A 175 1.58 5.95 3.45
N HIS A 176 2.62 5.99 4.29
CA HIS A 176 3.56 4.87 4.40
C HIS A 176 2.86 3.57 4.80
N THR A 177 1.88 3.66 5.71
CA THR A 177 1.14 2.49 6.16
C THR A 177 0.23 1.97 5.06
N SER A 178 -0.58 2.83 4.44
CA SER A 178 -1.51 2.42 3.39
C SER A 178 -0.79 1.79 2.20
N TRP A 179 0.29 2.41 1.70
CA TRP A 179 1.06 1.86 0.59
C TRP A 179 1.74 0.53 0.95
N SER A 180 2.22 0.40 2.19
CA SER A 180 2.82 -0.85 2.67
C SER A 180 1.79 -1.97 2.75
N PHE A 181 0.58 -1.71 3.25
CA PHE A 181 -0.49 -2.72 3.32
C PHE A 181 -1.06 -3.07 1.95
N ALA A 182 -1.17 -2.11 1.03
CA ALA A 182 -1.54 -2.39 -0.36
C ALA A 182 -0.51 -3.30 -1.02
N GLY A 183 0.75 -2.91 -1.02
CA GLY A 183 1.77 -3.66 -1.71
C GLY A 183 2.15 -4.99 -1.04
N LEU A 184 2.45 -4.98 0.26
CA LEU A 184 2.85 -6.19 0.99
C LEU A 184 1.65 -7.09 1.30
N GLY A 185 0.44 -6.52 1.41
CA GLY A 185 -0.80 -7.30 1.48
C GLY A 185 -1.08 -8.01 0.17
N PHE A 186 -0.91 -7.32 -0.97
CA PHE A 186 -1.02 -7.97 -2.28
C PHE A 186 0.04 -9.07 -2.47
N LEU A 187 1.28 -8.83 -2.04
CA LEU A 187 2.34 -9.85 -2.03
C LEU A 187 1.98 -11.06 -1.14
N SER A 188 1.43 -10.82 0.04
CA SER A 188 0.96 -11.87 0.96
C SER A 188 -0.07 -12.78 0.27
N TRP A 189 -1.04 -12.20 -0.44
CA TRP A 189 -2.04 -12.94 -1.21
C TRP A 189 -1.44 -13.74 -2.37
N TYR A 190 -0.53 -13.12 -3.10
CA TYR A 190 0.17 -13.80 -4.20
C TYR A 190 1.00 -15.00 -3.69
N LEU A 191 1.73 -14.83 -2.59
CA LEU A 191 2.48 -15.91 -1.97
C LEU A 191 1.56 -17.04 -1.49
N ALA A 192 0.42 -16.70 -0.88
CA ALA A 192 -0.56 -17.69 -0.41
C ALA A 192 -1.05 -18.60 -1.54
N GLY A 193 -1.31 -18.03 -2.72
CA GLY A 193 -1.66 -18.78 -3.94
C GLY A 193 -0.50 -19.61 -4.47
N LYS A 194 0.70 -19.03 -4.60
CA LYS A 194 1.87 -19.71 -5.19
C LYS A 194 2.37 -20.90 -4.37
N ILE A 195 2.42 -20.76 -3.04
CA ILE A 195 2.89 -21.85 -2.17
C ILE A 195 1.77 -22.83 -1.78
N LYS A 196 0.54 -22.59 -2.26
CA LYS A 196 -0.67 -23.33 -1.88
C LYS A 196 -0.77 -23.42 -0.36
N ALA A 197 -0.78 -22.26 0.29
CA ALA A 197 -0.76 -22.16 1.76
C ALA A 197 -1.95 -22.88 2.41
N PHE A 198 -3.09 -22.95 1.71
CA PHE A 198 -4.32 -23.61 2.16
C PHE A 198 -4.56 -24.95 1.47
N ASP A 199 -3.49 -25.69 1.12
CA ASP A 199 -3.65 -27.09 0.72
C ASP A 199 -3.97 -27.97 1.92
N ARG A 200 -4.50 -29.18 1.66
CA ARG A 200 -4.78 -30.18 2.71
C ARG A 200 -3.51 -30.78 3.33
N GLY A 201 -2.32 -30.24 3.03
CA GLY A 201 -1.03 -30.69 3.53
C GLY A 201 -0.63 -30.10 4.89
N GLY A 202 -1.29 -29.02 5.34
CA GLY A 202 -1.23 -28.57 6.73
C GLY A 202 0.15 -28.12 7.25
N HIS A 203 0.93 -27.37 6.47
CA HIS A 203 2.26 -26.91 6.91
C HIS A 203 2.23 -25.46 7.42
N VAL A 204 2.37 -25.27 8.74
CA VAL A 204 2.38 -23.94 9.39
C VAL A 204 3.46 -22.99 8.84
N ALA A 205 4.60 -23.53 8.40
CA ALA A 205 5.68 -22.74 7.81
C ALA A 205 5.22 -21.93 6.59
N LYS A 206 4.24 -22.44 5.82
CA LYS A 206 3.63 -21.70 4.70
C LYS A 206 2.91 -20.46 5.19
N LEU A 207 2.17 -20.57 6.30
CA LEU A 207 1.47 -19.43 6.90
C LEU A 207 2.44 -18.37 7.41
N CYS A 208 3.58 -18.76 8.00
CA CYS A 208 4.62 -17.80 8.41
C CYS A 208 5.15 -16.99 7.22
N ILE A 209 5.36 -17.63 6.06
CA ILE A 209 5.80 -16.94 4.83
C ILE A 209 4.74 -15.95 4.34
N VAL A 210 3.45 -16.32 4.41
CA VAL A 210 2.33 -15.46 4.00
C VAL A 210 2.13 -14.28 4.95
N VAL A 211 2.30 -14.47 6.25
CA VAL A 211 2.10 -13.43 7.27
C VAL A 211 3.28 -12.46 7.36
N LEU A 212 4.50 -12.90 7.02
CA LEU A 212 5.71 -12.08 7.12
C LEU A 212 5.61 -10.72 6.38
N PRO A 213 5.13 -10.61 5.13
CA PRO A 213 4.89 -9.32 4.48
C PRO A 213 3.93 -8.42 5.26
N LEU A 214 2.87 -8.97 5.86
CA LEU A 214 1.92 -8.21 6.67
C LEU A 214 2.56 -7.70 7.95
N LEU A 215 3.41 -8.51 8.60
CA LEU A 215 4.20 -8.07 9.75
C LEU A 215 5.14 -6.93 9.37
N ILE A 216 5.82 -7.02 8.23
CA ILE A 216 6.69 -5.93 7.73
C ILE A 216 5.86 -4.65 7.50
N ALA A 217 4.67 -4.76 6.90
CA ALA A 217 3.78 -3.62 6.71
C ALA A 217 3.35 -2.98 8.04
N ALA A 218 3.01 -3.82 9.03
CA ALA A 218 2.70 -3.37 10.38
C ALA A 218 3.89 -2.64 11.03
N MET A 219 5.11 -3.16 10.89
CA MET A 219 6.33 -2.52 11.42
C MET A 219 6.63 -1.18 10.73
N VAL A 220 6.34 -1.03 9.44
CA VAL A 220 6.38 0.29 8.78
C VAL A 220 5.37 1.24 9.44
N GLY A 221 4.17 0.77 9.75
CA GLY A 221 3.17 1.54 10.49
C GLY A 221 3.62 1.95 11.89
N VAL A 222 4.18 1.03 12.67
CA VAL A 222 4.74 1.30 14.01
C VAL A 222 5.80 2.41 13.94
N SER A 223 6.69 2.35 12.94
CA SER A 223 7.71 3.39 12.78
C SER A 223 7.13 4.80 12.58
N ARG A 224 5.89 4.94 12.09
CA ARG A 224 5.24 6.26 11.92
C ARG A 224 4.76 6.86 13.23
N VAL A 225 4.44 6.02 14.21
CA VAL A 225 4.12 6.43 15.56
C VAL A 225 5.41 6.77 16.33
N ASP A 226 6.44 5.92 16.23
CA ASP A 226 7.73 6.12 16.90
C ASP A 226 8.46 7.41 16.45
N ASP A 227 8.33 7.74 15.17
CA ASP A 227 8.90 8.96 14.58
C ASP A 227 8.01 10.20 14.82
N TYR A 228 6.83 10.06 15.45
CA TYR A 228 5.83 11.12 15.65
C TYR A 228 5.31 11.78 14.36
N TRP A 229 5.29 11.04 13.26
CA TRP A 229 4.75 11.52 11.98
C TRP A 229 3.24 11.36 11.91
N HIS A 230 2.70 10.35 12.59
CA HIS A 230 1.29 9.98 12.53
C HIS A 230 0.77 9.56 13.89
N HIS A 231 -0.51 9.80 14.13
CA HIS A 231 -1.20 9.20 15.27
C HIS A 231 -1.48 7.72 14.97
N TRP A 232 -1.68 6.92 16.02
CA TRP A 232 -2.00 5.51 15.84
C TRP A 232 -3.30 5.29 15.04
N GLN A 233 -4.29 6.21 15.11
CA GLN A 233 -5.50 6.11 14.29
C GLN A 233 -5.20 6.28 12.80
N ASP A 234 -4.27 7.17 12.46
CA ASP A 234 -3.84 7.40 11.08
C ASP A 234 -3.18 6.13 10.51
N VAL A 235 -2.40 5.43 11.36
CA VAL A 235 -1.76 4.16 11.02
C VAL A 235 -2.80 3.04 10.88
N PHE A 236 -3.73 2.92 11.83
CA PHE A 236 -4.78 1.90 11.80
C PHE A 236 -5.67 2.04 10.56
N THR A 237 -6.20 3.24 10.30
CA THR A 237 -7.00 3.50 9.10
C THR A 237 -6.18 3.33 7.83
N GLY A 238 -4.91 3.76 7.82
CA GLY A 238 -4.01 3.51 6.69
C GLY A 238 -3.88 2.01 6.38
N GLY A 239 -3.73 1.18 7.41
CA GLY A 239 -3.67 -0.28 7.26
C GLY A 239 -4.95 -0.87 6.67
N ILE A 240 -6.12 -0.43 7.14
CA ILE A 240 -7.43 -0.84 6.58
C ILE A 240 -7.54 -0.42 5.12
N LEU A 241 -7.28 0.86 4.82
CA LEU A 241 -7.39 1.41 3.48
C LEU A 241 -6.51 0.65 2.49
N GLY A 242 -5.22 0.47 2.82
CA GLY A 242 -4.31 -0.27 1.97
C GLY A 242 -4.66 -1.75 1.82
N ARG A 243 -5.30 -2.36 2.83
CA ARG A 243 -5.67 -3.78 2.75
C ARG A 243 -6.82 -4.07 1.79
N PHE A 244 -7.71 -3.11 1.58
CA PHE A 244 -8.99 -3.29 0.88
C PHE A 244 -9.16 -2.42 -0.39
N ALA A 245 -8.18 -1.59 -0.72
CA ALA A 245 -8.11 -0.83 -1.97
C ALA A 245 -7.41 -1.62 -3.09
#